data_AF-A0A0R3TEE7-F1
#
_entry.id   AF-A0A0R3TEE7-F1
#
_cell.length_a   1.000
_cell.length_b   1.000
_cell.length_c   1.000
_cell.angle_alpha   90.00
_cell.angle_beta   90.00
_cell.angle_gamma   90.00
#
_symmetry.space_group_name_H-M   'P 1'
#
loop_
_entity.id
_entity.type
_entity.pdbx_description
1 polymer ?
#
loop_
_entity_poly.entity_id
_entity_poly.type
_entity_poly.pdbx_seq_one_letter_code
_entity_poly.pdbx_strand_id
1 'polypeptide(L)'
;MPQYQKELSMYSTHFHLAEDCMHNYQTYTNKLCKVEQDLAMGTDAEGERIKDHMRNTVPLLIDSNVSTYDKLRLILLYVVQRGGISEENLAKLIQHAQIPEPQAAVVRNLAALGVPVLQDAGSGPTIGRRKAPQPYLPANRRTRADEPKYQMSRWTPYLKDLIEDACEDRLDARQYPFFGGGPVKSSGLVAGGNAGFGGGLSRGGGAGGGGSMSARYGQWHREKGAQTRSGPRLIFFVLGGISYSEMRCAYEVMAAYSQVVSSGGGAGKQWDILVGATHLLTPETFISDLERLSYPPGSSGNNSGGQGNAIPQSQMAGGPVNV
;
A
#
# COMPACT_ATOMS: atom_id res chain seq x y z
N MET A 1 -36.89 1.49 23.76
CA MET A 1 -37.17 0.10 23.33
C MET A 1 -35.88 -0.73 23.41
N PRO A 2 -35.78 -1.71 24.34
CA PRO A 2 -34.54 -2.47 24.59
C PRO A 2 -34.01 -3.27 23.38
N GLN A 3 -34.89 -3.70 22.48
CA GLN A 3 -34.53 -4.50 21.30
C GLN A 3 -33.60 -3.76 20.32
N TYR A 4 -33.65 -2.43 20.28
CA TYR A 4 -32.80 -1.60 19.41
C TYR A 4 -31.52 -1.11 20.09
N GLN A 5 -31.28 -1.42 21.37
CA GLN A 5 -30.13 -0.86 22.10
C GLN A 5 -28.78 -1.30 21.50
N LYS A 6 -28.68 -2.54 21.01
CA LYS A 6 -27.46 -3.04 20.37
C LYS A 6 -27.17 -2.33 19.05
N GLU A 7 -28.19 -2.15 18.22
CA GLU A 7 -28.08 -1.42 16.95
C GLU A 7 -27.77 0.07 17.19
N LEU A 8 -28.49 0.71 18.12
CA LEU A 8 -28.24 2.08 18.55
C LEU A 8 -26.81 2.27 19.07
N SER A 9 -26.30 1.32 19.85
CA SER A 9 -24.92 1.36 20.34
C SER A 9 -23.90 1.29 19.20
N MET A 10 -24.13 0.45 18.19
CA MET A 10 -23.25 0.37 17.01
C MET A 10 -23.26 1.68 16.22
N TYR A 11 -24.45 2.24 15.96
CA TYR A 11 -24.57 3.52 15.25
C TYR A 11 -23.93 4.68 16.03
N SER A 12 -24.10 4.72 17.35
CA SER A 12 -23.48 5.73 18.21
C SER A 12 -21.95 5.68 18.13
N THR A 13 -21.33 4.49 18.15
CA THR A 13 -19.87 4.38 18.00
C THR A 13 -19.40 4.92 16.65
N HIS A 14 -20.08 4.59 15.54
CA HIS A 14 -19.72 5.12 14.23
C HIS A 14 -19.95 6.63 14.11
N PHE A 15 -20.98 7.15 14.76
CA PHE A 15 -21.26 8.57 14.82
C PHE A 15 -20.14 9.34 15.52
N HIS A 16 -19.73 8.90 16.71
CA HIS A 16 -18.62 9.51 17.44
C HIS A 16 -17.30 9.43 16.66
N LEU A 17 -17.00 8.29 16.03
CA LEU A 17 -15.82 8.16 15.19
C LEU A 17 -15.82 9.15 14.03
N ALA A 18 -16.96 9.32 13.35
CA ALA A 18 -17.09 10.27 12.24
C ALA A 18 -16.97 11.73 12.71
N GLU A 19 -17.54 12.04 13.88
CA GLU A 19 -17.44 13.34 14.53
C GLU A 19 -15.98 13.68 14.87
N ASP A 20 -15.27 12.76 15.52
CA ASP A 20 -13.84 12.90 15.86
C ASP A 20 -12.98 13.09 14.61
N CYS A 21 -13.21 12.31 13.55
CA CYS A 21 -12.51 12.46 12.29
C CYS A 21 -12.76 13.84 11.66
N MET A 22 -14.01 14.30 11.65
CA MET A 22 -14.37 15.60 11.07
C MET A 22 -13.78 16.76 11.87
N HIS A 23 -13.81 16.68 13.20
CA HIS A 23 -13.22 17.68 14.08
C HIS A 23 -11.72 17.84 13.83
N ASN A 24 -10.98 16.73 13.76
CA ASN A 24 -9.55 16.74 13.44
C ASN A 24 -9.28 17.28 12.03
N TYR A 25 -10.10 16.88 11.05
CA TYR A 25 -9.95 17.33 9.67
C TYR A 25 -10.14 18.84 9.50
N GLN A 26 -11.20 19.40 10.10
CA GLN A 26 -11.52 20.83 10.00
C GLN A 26 -10.50 21.70 10.72
N THR A 27 -9.99 21.23 11.86
CA THR A 27 -9.04 21.98 12.69
C THR A 27 -7.67 22.07 12.03
N TYR A 28 -7.19 20.98 11.44
CA TYR A 28 -5.79 20.86 11.04
C TYR A 28 -5.57 20.14 9.71
N THR A 29 -6.12 18.93 9.55
CA THR A 29 -5.71 18.02 8.46
C THR A 29 -6.03 18.54 7.06
N ASN A 30 -7.08 19.34 6.86
CA ASN A 30 -7.45 19.88 5.55
C ASN A 30 -6.29 20.66 4.89
N LYS A 31 -5.58 21.49 5.67
CA LYS A 31 -4.44 22.27 5.16
C LYS A 31 -3.30 21.38 4.68
N LEU A 32 -3.00 20.32 5.44
CA LEU A 32 -2.01 19.32 5.06
C LEU A 32 -2.44 18.58 3.80
N CYS A 33 -3.68 18.08 3.75
CA CYS A 33 -4.21 17.31 2.63
C CYS A 33 -4.04 18.05 1.31
N LYS A 34 -4.30 19.36 1.26
CA LYS A 34 -4.13 20.14 0.03
C LYS A 34 -2.71 20.02 -0.53
N VAL A 35 -1.71 20.25 0.33
CA VAL A 35 -0.29 20.20 -0.06
C VAL A 35 0.16 18.77 -0.34
N GLU A 36 -0.28 17.79 0.45
CA GLU A 36 0.03 16.38 0.19
C GLU A 36 -0.51 15.91 -1.17
N GLN A 37 -1.74 16.30 -1.52
CA GLN A 37 -2.32 15.97 -2.82
C GLN A 37 -1.55 16.64 -3.96
N ASP A 38 -1.23 17.93 -3.81
CA ASP A 38 -0.42 18.67 -4.78
C ASP A 38 0.97 18.02 -5.00
N LEU A 39 1.63 17.59 -3.92
CA LEU A 39 2.93 16.92 -3.99
C LEU A 39 2.82 15.52 -4.60
N ALA A 40 1.84 14.71 -4.19
CA ALA A 40 1.65 13.36 -4.68
C ALA A 40 1.19 13.32 -6.15
N MET A 41 0.34 14.27 -6.55
CA MET A 41 -0.19 14.35 -7.91
C MET A 41 0.79 15.00 -8.88
N GLY A 42 1.58 15.97 -8.41
CA GLY A 42 2.38 16.85 -9.26
C GLY A 42 1.57 17.92 -10.02
N THR A 43 0.26 17.91 -9.83
CA THR A 43 -0.70 18.87 -10.38
C THR A 43 -1.62 19.40 -9.27
N ASP A 44 -2.17 20.59 -9.44
CA ASP A 44 -3.20 21.14 -8.55
C ASP A 44 -4.59 20.54 -8.82
N ALA A 45 -5.61 21.05 -8.11
CA ALA A 45 -6.97 20.52 -8.18
C ALA A 45 -7.61 20.71 -9.56
N GLU A 46 -7.12 21.67 -10.34
CA GLU A 46 -7.52 21.98 -11.70
C GLU A 46 -6.76 21.16 -12.75
N GLY A 47 -5.76 20.38 -12.32
CA GLY A 47 -4.92 19.55 -13.19
C GLY A 47 -3.70 20.26 -13.76
N GLU A 48 -3.43 21.49 -13.32
CA GLU A 48 -2.29 22.28 -13.78
C GLU A 48 -1.01 21.84 -13.07
N ARG A 49 0.10 21.78 -13.82
CA ARG A 49 1.39 21.38 -13.25
C ARG A 49 1.87 22.41 -12.24
N ILE A 50 2.21 21.93 -11.04
CA ILE A 50 2.74 22.78 -9.99
C ILE A 50 4.20 23.12 -10.31
N LYS A 51 4.49 24.42 -10.50
CA LYS A 51 5.84 24.91 -10.82
C LYS A 51 6.70 25.10 -9.58
N ASP A 52 6.13 25.65 -8.51
CA ASP A 52 6.83 25.94 -7.27
C ASP A 52 6.14 25.24 -6.08
N HIS A 53 6.59 24.02 -5.81
CA HIS A 53 6.11 23.24 -4.67
C HIS A 53 6.47 23.89 -3.31
N MET A 54 7.54 24.69 -3.25
CA MET A 54 8.03 25.26 -1.98
C MET A 54 7.12 26.37 -1.47
N ARG A 55 6.47 27.12 -2.38
CA ARG A 55 5.51 28.18 -2.02
C ARG A 55 4.43 27.72 -1.05
N ASN A 56 3.91 26.51 -1.23
CA ASN A 56 2.85 25.96 -0.37
C ASN A 56 3.40 25.05 0.74
N THR A 57 4.56 24.43 0.53
CA THR A 57 5.15 23.49 1.51
C THR A 57 5.88 24.21 2.65
N VAL A 58 6.68 25.23 2.36
CA VAL A 58 7.51 25.93 3.36
C VAL A 58 6.68 26.52 4.51
N PRO A 59 5.52 27.17 4.30
CA PRO A 59 4.69 27.67 5.39
C PRO A 59 4.30 26.60 6.42
N LEU A 60 4.09 25.35 5.97
CA LEU A 60 3.76 24.23 6.86
C LEU A 60 5.00 23.68 7.57
N LEU A 61 6.17 23.73 6.93
CA LEU A 61 7.42 23.27 7.55
C LEU A 61 7.86 24.18 8.69
N ILE A 62 7.70 25.50 8.55
CA ILE A 62 8.11 26.46 9.59
C ILE A 62 7.07 26.65 10.70
N ASP A 63 5.84 26.15 10.53
CA ASP A 63 4.79 26.26 11.54
C ASP A 63 5.12 25.38 12.75
N SER A 64 5.18 25.98 13.94
CA SER A 64 5.44 25.27 15.20
C SER A 64 4.27 24.41 15.66
N ASN A 65 3.06 24.64 15.13
CA ASN A 65 1.87 23.83 15.44
C ASN A 65 1.79 22.56 14.59
N VAL A 66 2.61 22.46 13.55
CA VAL A 66 2.68 21.26 12.70
C VAL A 66 3.61 20.25 13.37
N SER A 67 3.15 19.00 13.51
CA SER A 67 3.93 17.95 14.15
C SER A 67 5.19 17.62 13.33
N THR A 68 6.25 17.15 13.98
CA THR A 68 7.46 16.71 13.28
C THR A 68 7.17 15.58 12.28
N TYR A 69 6.25 14.68 12.63
CA TYR A 69 5.82 13.60 11.74
C TYR A 69 5.14 14.15 10.47
N ASP A 70 4.28 15.15 10.59
CA ASP A 70 3.63 15.76 9.42
C ASP A 70 4.63 16.54 8.55
N LYS A 71 5.61 17.21 9.16
CA LYS A 71 6.72 17.84 8.42
C LYS A 71 7.54 16.81 7.66
N LEU A 72 7.86 15.67 8.30
CA LEU A 72 8.55 14.56 7.66
C LEU A 72 7.74 14.01 6.48
N ARG A 73 6.43 13.78 6.63
CA ARG A 73 5.55 13.35 5.54
C ARG A 73 5.62 14.27 4.32
N LEU A 74 5.52 15.59 4.54
CA LEU A 74 5.61 16.59 3.48
C LEU A 74 6.97 16.58 2.79
N ILE A 75 8.07 16.47 3.56
CA ILE A 75 9.43 16.41 2.99
C ILE A 75 9.60 15.12 2.18
N LEU A 76 9.14 13.96 2.67
CA LEU A 76 9.21 12.69 1.95
C LEU A 76 8.47 12.78 0.61
N LEU A 77 7.23 13.29 0.61
CA LEU A 77 6.44 13.49 -0.62
C LEU A 77 7.14 14.44 -1.59
N TYR A 78 7.70 15.55 -1.09
CA TYR A 78 8.45 16.49 -1.91
C TYR A 78 9.69 15.87 -2.57
N VAL A 79 10.50 15.15 -1.79
CA VAL A 79 11.69 14.46 -2.30
C VAL A 79 11.31 13.43 -3.36
N VAL A 80 10.26 12.65 -3.10
CA VAL A 80 9.73 11.65 -4.04
C VAL A 80 9.29 12.31 -5.34
N GLN A 81 8.51 13.39 -5.26
CA GLN A 81 8.00 14.13 -6.43
C GLN A 81 9.12 14.78 -7.25
N ARG A 82 10.21 15.19 -6.60
CA ARG A 82 11.40 15.77 -7.26
C ARG A 82 12.32 14.71 -7.88
N GLY A 83 12.13 13.43 -7.55
CA GLY A 83 13.06 12.36 -7.92
C GLY A 83 14.42 12.53 -7.24
N GLY A 84 14.40 12.98 -5.98
CA GLY A 84 15.57 13.34 -5.20
C GLY A 84 15.92 14.83 -5.23
N ILE A 85 16.74 15.27 -4.27
CA ILE A 85 17.22 16.65 -4.14
C ILE A 85 18.70 16.67 -3.74
N SER A 86 19.38 17.81 -3.84
CA SER A 86 20.76 17.92 -3.35
C SER A 86 20.80 17.83 -1.81
N GLU A 87 21.94 17.37 -1.28
CA GLU A 87 22.17 17.29 0.17
C GLU A 87 22.01 18.67 0.84
N GLU A 88 22.48 19.73 0.19
CA GLU A 88 22.34 21.11 0.68
C GLU A 88 20.86 21.52 0.82
N ASN A 89 20.02 21.20 -0.17
CA ASN A 89 18.60 21.53 -0.13
C ASN A 89 17.87 20.68 0.93
N LEU A 90 18.24 19.41 1.09
CA LEU A 90 17.69 18.57 2.15
C LEU A 90 18.04 19.12 3.53
N ALA A 91 19.31 19.48 3.76
CA ALA A 91 19.77 20.06 5.02
C ALA A 91 19.01 21.34 5.37
N LYS A 92 18.81 22.25 4.40
CA LYS A 92 18.01 23.47 4.59
C LYS A 92 16.56 23.16 4.95
N LEU A 93 15.92 22.20 4.29
CA LEU A 93 14.54 21.81 4.62
C LEU A 93 14.42 21.27 6.04
N ILE A 94 15.33 20.37 6.45
CA ILE A 94 15.37 19.81 7.81
C ILE A 94 15.58 20.92 8.84
N GLN A 95 16.51 21.83 8.58
CA GLN A 95 16.82 22.95 9.46
C GLN A 95 15.62 23.91 9.62
N HIS A 96 15.00 24.33 8.53
CA HIS A 96 13.82 25.22 8.58
C HIS A 96 12.61 24.55 9.22
N ALA A 97 12.48 23.23 9.05
CA ALA A 97 11.42 22.45 9.68
C ALA A 97 11.66 22.21 11.18
N GLN A 98 12.84 22.53 11.70
CA GLN A 98 13.27 22.28 13.08
C GLN A 98 13.12 20.80 13.48
N ILE A 99 13.45 19.89 12.56
CA ILE A 99 13.36 18.45 12.80
C ILE A 99 14.53 18.02 13.70
N PRO A 100 14.31 17.25 14.78
CA PRO A 100 15.37 16.73 15.63
C PRO A 100 16.36 15.87 14.86
N GLU A 101 17.65 15.98 15.19
CA GLU A 101 18.75 15.25 14.53
C GLU A 101 18.51 13.73 14.43
N PRO A 102 18.00 13.02 15.47
CA PRO A 102 17.73 11.58 15.36
C PRO A 102 16.72 11.23 14.25
N GLN A 103 15.77 12.12 14.00
CA GLN A 103 14.71 11.94 13.00
C GLN A 103 15.09 12.47 11.62
N ALA A 104 16.16 13.28 11.50
CA ALA A 104 16.66 13.78 10.23
C ALA A 104 17.12 12.65 9.29
N ALA A 105 17.55 11.51 9.85
CA ALA A 105 17.94 10.32 9.09
C ALA A 105 16.76 9.65 8.37
N VAL A 106 15.52 9.79 8.86
CA VAL A 106 14.31 9.17 8.27
C VAL A 106 14.20 9.44 6.78
N VAL A 107 14.44 10.69 6.36
CA VAL A 107 14.34 11.08 4.95
C VAL A 107 15.38 10.36 4.10
N ARG A 108 16.60 10.17 4.62
CA ARG A 108 17.68 9.46 3.93
C ARG A 108 17.43 7.95 3.90
N ASN A 109 16.87 7.40 4.96
CA ASN A 109 16.54 5.97 5.07
C ASN A 109 15.52 5.51 4.02
N LEU A 110 14.70 6.41 3.48
CA LEU A 110 13.82 6.11 2.37
C LEU A 110 14.59 5.56 1.14
N ALA A 111 15.87 5.93 0.98
CA ALA A 111 16.73 5.39 -0.08
C ALA A 111 17.01 3.89 0.06
N ALA A 112 16.95 3.32 1.27
CA ALA A 112 17.09 1.89 1.50
C ALA A 112 15.93 1.08 0.89
N LEU A 113 14.78 1.71 0.63
CA LEU A 113 13.64 1.13 -0.08
C LEU A 113 13.74 1.29 -1.60
N GLY A 114 14.87 1.77 -2.13
CA GLY A 114 15.10 1.96 -3.56
C GLY A 114 14.49 3.25 -4.13
N VAL A 115 14.01 4.16 -3.28
CA VAL A 115 13.48 5.45 -3.68
C VAL A 115 14.63 6.46 -3.85
N PRO A 116 14.68 7.25 -4.94
CA PRO A 116 15.71 8.27 -5.10
C PRO A 116 15.47 9.43 -4.12
N VAL A 117 16.41 9.62 -3.18
CA VAL A 117 16.36 10.71 -2.18
C VAL A 117 17.37 11.82 -2.49
N LEU A 118 18.61 11.44 -2.78
CA LEU A 118 19.69 12.38 -3.04
C LEU A 118 20.06 12.40 -4.52
N GLN A 119 20.31 13.60 -5.04
CA GLN A 119 20.89 13.83 -6.36
C GLN A 119 22.33 14.32 -6.16
N ASP A 120 23.31 13.57 -6.69
CA ASP A 120 24.69 14.03 -6.72
C ASP A 120 24.81 15.26 -7.64
N ALA A 121 25.54 16.29 -7.22
CA ALA A 121 25.79 17.49 -8.04
C ALA A 121 26.53 17.17 -9.37
N GLY A 122 27.19 16.01 -9.47
CA GLY A 122 27.80 15.48 -10.70
C GLY A 122 26.86 14.63 -11.57
N SER A 123 25.63 14.38 -11.11
CA SER A 123 24.59 13.62 -11.82
C SER A 123 23.69 14.51 -12.68
N GLY A 124 24.28 15.54 -13.32
CA GLY A 124 23.70 16.08 -14.54
C GLY A 124 23.45 14.96 -15.57
N PRO A 125 22.76 15.22 -16.69
CA PRO A 125 22.51 14.22 -17.73
C PRO A 125 23.84 13.80 -18.38
N THR A 126 24.58 12.94 -17.68
CA THR A 126 25.69 12.16 -18.20
C THR A 126 25.03 11.08 -19.03
N ILE A 127 25.40 11.06 -20.31
CA ILE A 127 24.94 10.07 -21.29
C ILE A 127 25.15 8.68 -20.67
N GLY A 128 24.06 8.02 -20.26
CA GLY A 128 24.08 6.61 -19.80
C GLY A 128 23.55 6.31 -18.39
N ARG A 129 23.45 7.27 -17.44
CA ARG A 129 22.83 6.99 -16.13
C ARG A 129 21.31 7.19 -16.21
N ARG A 130 20.55 6.10 -16.33
CA ARG A 130 19.09 6.13 -16.21
C ARG A 130 18.70 6.53 -14.79
N LYS A 131 17.85 7.56 -14.65
CA LYS A 131 17.21 7.90 -13.37
C LYS A 131 16.53 6.66 -12.81
N ALA A 132 16.60 6.48 -11.49
CA ALA A 132 15.87 5.40 -10.82
C ALA A 132 14.38 5.50 -11.21
N PRO A 133 13.78 4.40 -11.72
CA PRO A 133 12.40 4.45 -12.18
C PRO A 133 11.47 4.70 -10.99
N GLN A 134 10.52 5.61 -11.16
CA GLN A 134 9.48 5.90 -10.17
C GLN A 134 8.09 5.60 -10.78
N PRO A 135 7.74 4.30 -10.94
CA PRO A 135 6.52 3.90 -11.64
C PRO A 135 5.24 4.32 -10.90
N TYR A 136 5.34 4.59 -9.60
CA TYR A 136 4.23 5.03 -8.76
C TYR A 136 3.82 6.49 -8.98
N LEU A 137 4.65 7.33 -9.63
CA LEU A 137 4.29 8.73 -9.88
C LEU A 137 3.18 8.85 -10.95
N PRO A 138 2.19 9.74 -10.81
CA PRO A 138 1.05 9.82 -11.73
C PRO A 138 1.45 10.10 -13.17
N ALA A 139 2.52 10.87 -13.38
CA ALA A 139 3.07 11.14 -14.71
C ALA A 139 3.59 9.88 -15.45
N ASN A 140 3.85 8.78 -14.71
CA ASN A 140 4.34 7.51 -15.25
C ASN A 140 3.27 6.41 -15.23
N ARG A 141 2.01 6.77 -14.91
CA ARG A 141 0.90 5.83 -14.70
C ARG A 141 -0.16 5.98 -15.77
N ARG A 142 -1.11 5.04 -15.78
CA ARG A 142 -2.31 5.12 -16.63
C ARG A 142 -3.12 6.37 -16.31
N THR A 143 -3.65 7.02 -17.35
CA THR A 143 -4.64 8.08 -17.17
C THR A 143 -5.92 7.47 -16.61
N ARG A 144 -6.41 8.02 -15.50
CA ARG A 144 -7.69 7.64 -14.91
C ARG A 144 -8.78 8.54 -15.47
N ALA A 145 -9.85 7.94 -16.00
CA ALA A 145 -10.97 8.67 -16.60
C ALA A 145 -11.92 9.28 -15.55
N ASP A 146 -11.92 8.73 -14.34
CA ASP A 146 -12.75 9.23 -13.25
C ASP A 146 -12.15 10.53 -12.71
N GLU A 147 -12.89 11.63 -12.88
CA GLU A 147 -12.56 12.87 -12.19
C GLU A 147 -12.73 12.66 -10.68
N PRO A 148 -11.74 13.09 -9.86
CA PRO A 148 -11.80 12.90 -8.43
C PRO A 148 -12.98 13.69 -7.85
N LYS A 149 -13.96 12.98 -7.28
CA LYS A 149 -15.14 13.56 -6.63
C LYS A 149 -14.77 14.57 -5.52
N TYR A 150 -13.60 14.42 -4.91
CA TYR A 150 -13.12 15.26 -3.82
C TYR A 150 -11.70 15.77 -4.12
N GLN A 151 -11.51 17.09 -4.05
CA GLN A 151 -10.21 17.74 -4.31
C GLN A 151 -9.09 17.30 -3.34
N MET A 152 -9.45 16.87 -2.12
CA MET A 152 -8.51 16.37 -1.11
C MET A 152 -8.23 14.85 -1.23
N SER A 153 -8.81 14.18 -2.24
CA SER A 153 -8.73 12.74 -2.44
C SER A 153 -8.52 12.39 -3.92
N ARG A 154 -7.52 13.00 -4.55
CA ARG A 154 -7.18 12.81 -5.96
C ARG A 154 -6.23 11.62 -6.17
N TRP A 155 -5.31 11.43 -5.23
CA TRP A 155 -4.36 10.33 -5.27
C TRP A 155 -5.04 8.96 -5.26
N THR A 156 -4.66 8.13 -6.21
CA THR A 156 -5.03 6.72 -6.24
C THR A 156 -3.78 5.87 -5.97
N PRO A 157 -3.79 4.92 -5.02
CA PRO A 157 -2.65 4.04 -4.78
C PRO A 157 -2.18 3.31 -6.04
N TYR A 158 -0.87 3.21 -6.23
CA TYR A 158 -0.28 2.51 -7.39
C TYR A 158 -0.66 1.03 -7.42
N LEU A 159 -0.84 0.41 -6.24
CA LEU A 159 -1.34 -0.96 -6.13
C LEU A 159 -2.67 -1.18 -6.89
N LYS A 160 -3.54 -0.17 -6.97
CA LYS A 160 -4.79 -0.27 -7.74
C LYS A 160 -4.53 -0.48 -9.23
N ASP A 161 -3.57 0.24 -9.80
CA ASP A 161 -3.16 0.06 -11.21
C ASP A 161 -2.65 -1.36 -11.42
N LEU A 162 -1.81 -1.86 -10.51
CA LEU A 162 -1.25 -3.22 -10.60
C LEU A 162 -2.32 -4.31 -10.52
N ILE A 163 -3.30 -4.14 -9.63
CA ILE A 163 -4.44 -5.06 -9.51
C ILE A 163 -5.26 -5.04 -10.80
N GLU A 164 -5.61 -3.86 -11.32
CA GLU A 164 -6.36 -3.70 -12.56
C GLU A 164 -5.60 -4.31 -13.75
N ASP A 165 -4.31 -4.00 -13.91
CA ASP A 165 -3.44 -4.54 -14.95
C ASP A 165 -3.34 -6.07 -14.88
N ALA A 166 -3.24 -6.64 -13.67
CA ALA A 166 -3.21 -8.08 -13.47
C ALA A 166 -4.57 -8.73 -13.82
N CYS A 167 -5.68 -8.11 -13.44
CA CYS A 167 -7.03 -8.60 -13.77
C CYS A 167 -7.31 -8.61 -15.28
N GLU A 168 -6.69 -7.70 -16.02
CA GLU A 168 -6.81 -7.52 -17.47
C GLU A 168 -5.75 -8.30 -18.27
N ASP A 169 -4.89 -9.08 -17.60
CA ASP A 169 -3.75 -9.77 -18.20
C ASP A 169 -2.78 -8.80 -18.95
N ARG A 170 -2.66 -7.55 -18.47
CA ARG A 170 -1.84 -6.45 -19.03
C ARG A 170 -0.62 -6.05 -18.17
N LEU A 171 -0.41 -6.72 -17.03
CA LEU A 171 0.73 -6.45 -16.17
C LEU A 171 2.06 -6.71 -16.90
N ASP A 172 3.00 -5.75 -16.85
CA ASP A 172 4.28 -5.84 -17.56
C ASP A 172 5.13 -7.01 -17.03
N ALA A 173 5.23 -8.06 -17.84
CA ALA A 173 6.00 -9.27 -17.51
C ALA A 173 7.52 -9.02 -17.39
N ARG A 174 8.05 -7.89 -17.86
CA ARG A 174 9.45 -7.52 -17.63
C ARG A 174 9.67 -6.98 -16.22
N GLN A 175 8.70 -6.25 -15.68
CA GLN A 175 8.76 -5.71 -14.32
C GLN A 175 8.27 -6.74 -13.29
N TYR A 176 7.27 -7.55 -13.66
CA TYR A 176 6.64 -8.56 -12.83
C TYR A 176 6.73 -9.94 -13.50
N PRO A 177 7.93 -10.56 -13.57
CA PRO A 177 8.13 -11.84 -14.24
C PRO A 177 7.54 -13.01 -13.45
N PHE A 178 7.15 -14.06 -14.17
CA PHE A 178 6.76 -15.35 -13.58
C PHE A 178 8.00 -16.19 -13.24
N PHE A 179 8.05 -16.72 -12.02
CA PHE A 179 9.01 -17.75 -11.66
C PHE A 179 8.59 -19.09 -12.29
N GLY A 180 9.48 -19.72 -13.07
CA GLY A 180 9.26 -21.10 -13.58
C GLY A 180 8.65 -21.25 -14.99
N GLY A 181 8.68 -20.19 -15.81
CA GLY A 181 8.02 -20.19 -17.13
C GLY A 181 6.57 -19.71 -17.01
N GLY A 182 6.16 -18.83 -17.93
CA GLY A 182 4.93 -18.03 -17.84
C GLY A 182 3.62 -18.81 -17.67
N PRO A 183 2.48 -18.11 -17.58
CA PRO A 183 1.20 -18.71 -17.24
C PRO A 183 0.89 -19.87 -18.17
N VAL A 184 0.65 -21.04 -17.58
CA VAL A 184 0.12 -22.21 -18.29
C VAL A 184 -1.27 -21.80 -18.75
N LYS A 185 -1.39 -21.31 -19.99
CA LYS A 185 -2.69 -21.03 -20.59
C LYS A 185 -3.45 -22.36 -20.54
N SER A 186 -4.52 -22.42 -19.74
CA SER A 186 -5.46 -23.53 -19.82
C SER A 186 -6.09 -23.43 -21.20
N SER A 187 -5.48 -24.12 -22.18
CA SER A 187 -6.06 -24.30 -23.49
C SER A 187 -7.47 -24.81 -23.27
N GLY A 188 -8.45 -24.07 -23.79
CA GLY A 188 -9.86 -24.32 -23.55
C GLY A 188 -10.16 -25.79 -23.81
N LEU A 189 -10.54 -26.51 -22.76
CA LEU A 189 -11.26 -27.77 -22.92
C LEU A 189 -12.61 -27.38 -23.51
N VAL A 190 -12.65 -27.39 -24.84
CA VAL A 190 -13.87 -27.33 -25.62
C VAL A 190 -14.75 -28.46 -25.10
N ALA A 191 -15.87 -28.10 -24.50
CA ALA A 191 -16.91 -29.04 -24.13
C ALA A 191 -17.51 -29.61 -25.42
N GLY A 192 -17.01 -30.76 -25.86
CA GLY A 192 -17.52 -31.43 -27.05
C GLY A 192 -16.93 -32.82 -27.23
N GLY A 193 -17.76 -33.84 -26.97
CA GLY A 193 -17.61 -35.14 -27.62
C GLY A 193 -16.93 -36.25 -26.82
N ASN A 194 -17.78 -37.08 -26.22
CA ASN A 194 -17.68 -38.53 -26.04
C ASN A 194 -16.42 -39.15 -25.39
N ALA A 195 -16.68 -39.84 -24.28
CA ALA A 195 -15.75 -40.74 -23.62
C ALA A 195 -15.22 -41.83 -24.58
N GLY A 196 -13.90 -41.91 -24.70
CA GLY A 196 -13.18 -43.02 -25.30
C GLY A 196 -11.97 -43.34 -24.43
N PHE A 197 -12.05 -44.45 -23.71
CA PHE A 197 -10.92 -45.08 -23.02
C PHE A 197 -9.79 -45.38 -24.00
N GLY A 198 -8.56 -44.99 -23.68
CA GLY A 198 -7.39 -45.34 -24.47
C GLY A 198 -6.10 -44.86 -23.83
N GLY A 199 -5.49 -45.73 -23.02
CA GLY A 199 -4.16 -45.53 -22.46
C GLY A 199 -3.08 -45.46 -23.54
N GLY A 200 -2.03 -44.68 -23.26
CA GLY A 200 -0.85 -44.55 -24.11
C GLY A 200 0.34 -44.09 -23.30
N LEU A 201 1.03 -45.05 -22.68
CA LEU A 201 2.39 -44.89 -22.17
C LEU A 201 3.32 -44.52 -23.32
N SER A 202 3.99 -43.36 -23.24
CA SER A 202 5.23 -43.15 -23.99
C SER A 202 6.25 -42.48 -23.09
N ARG A 203 7.36 -43.22 -22.95
CA ARG A 203 8.52 -43.00 -22.09
C ARG A 203 9.67 -42.53 -22.97
N GLY A 204 10.37 -41.49 -22.53
CA GLY A 204 11.63 -41.00 -23.11
C GLY A 204 11.49 -39.56 -23.62
N GLY A 205 12.26 -38.56 -23.20
CA GLY A 205 13.44 -38.51 -22.34
C GLY A 205 14.17 -37.21 -22.73
N GLY A 206 14.28 -36.25 -21.81
CA GLY A 206 14.96 -34.97 -22.07
C GLY A 206 14.76 -34.01 -20.91
N ALA A 207 15.86 -33.70 -20.20
CA ALA A 207 15.89 -32.97 -18.95
C ALA A 207 15.34 -31.52 -19.06
N GLY A 208 14.46 -31.15 -18.14
CA GLY A 208 13.96 -29.80 -17.92
C GLY A 208 13.24 -29.74 -16.58
N GLY A 209 13.71 -28.86 -15.70
CA GLY A 209 13.36 -28.81 -14.27
C GLY A 209 11.86 -28.83 -13.96
N GLY A 210 11.53 -29.54 -12.88
CA GLY A 210 10.17 -29.70 -12.37
C GLY A 210 9.51 -28.35 -12.10
N GLY A 211 8.42 -28.09 -12.82
CA GLY A 211 7.47 -27.05 -12.46
C GLY A 211 6.86 -27.37 -11.11
N SER A 212 6.97 -26.43 -10.18
CA SER A 212 6.36 -26.49 -8.86
C SER A 212 4.84 -26.67 -9.02
N MET A 213 4.34 -27.87 -8.71
CA MET A 213 2.90 -28.10 -8.54
C MET A 213 2.44 -27.26 -7.35
N SER A 214 1.66 -26.21 -7.62
CA SER A 214 0.91 -25.53 -6.57
C SER A 214 0.04 -26.57 -5.84
N ALA A 215 0.21 -26.63 -4.52
CA ALA A 215 -0.48 -27.57 -3.65
C ALA A 215 -1.99 -27.52 -3.91
N ARG A 216 -2.55 -28.60 -4.44
CA ARG A 216 -4.00 -28.86 -4.30
C ARG A 216 -4.27 -28.98 -2.81
N TYR A 217 -4.68 -27.87 -2.20
CA TYR A 217 -5.17 -27.88 -0.84
C TYR A 217 -6.35 -28.86 -0.77
N GLY A 218 -6.25 -29.80 0.16
CA GLY A 218 -7.14 -30.92 0.33
C GLY A 218 -8.60 -30.50 0.46
N GLN A 219 -9.43 -31.23 -0.27
CA GLN A 219 -10.87 -31.15 -0.34
C GLN A 219 -11.52 -31.73 0.95
N TRP A 220 -11.30 -31.14 2.14
CA TRP A 220 -11.73 -31.76 3.40
C TRP A 220 -12.72 -30.98 4.28
N HIS A 221 -13.19 -29.79 3.88
CA HIS A 221 -14.36 -29.15 4.49
C HIS A 221 -15.18 -28.39 3.45
N ARG A 222 -16.08 -29.09 2.73
CA ARG A 222 -17.08 -28.46 1.87
C ARG A 222 -18.43 -28.54 2.58
N GLU A 223 -18.76 -27.50 3.33
CA GLU A 223 -20.12 -27.32 3.86
C GLU A 223 -21.11 -27.22 2.70
N LYS A 224 -22.19 -28.02 2.76
CA LYS A 224 -23.29 -28.01 1.79
C LYS A 224 -24.08 -26.71 1.96
N GLY A 225 -23.60 -25.65 1.32
CA GLY A 225 -24.24 -24.33 1.36
C GLY A 225 -23.33 -23.18 0.91
N ALA A 226 -22.00 -23.39 0.90
CA ALA A 226 -21.07 -22.39 0.38
C ALA A 226 -21.19 -22.32 -1.14
N GLN A 227 -21.83 -21.26 -1.63
CA GLN A 227 -21.78 -20.85 -3.02
C GLN A 227 -20.31 -20.74 -3.42
N THR A 228 -19.79 -21.73 -4.15
CA THR A 228 -18.40 -21.76 -4.60
C THR A 228 -18.20 -20.54 -5.48
N ARG A 229 -17.58 -19.48 -4.92
CA ARG A 229 -17.08 -18.35 -5.71
C ARG A 229 -16.03 -18.91 -6.66
N SER A 230 -16.47 -19.21 -7.88
CA SER A 230 -15.70 -19.90 -8.91
C SER A 230 -14.98 -18.85 -9.76
N GLY A 231 -14.04 -18.16 -9.14
CA GLY A 231 -13.29 -17.06 -9.73
C GLY A 231 -11.78 -17.25 -9.62
N PRO A 232 -10.97 -16.73 -10.56
CA PRO A 232 -9.53 -16.66 -10.37
C PRO A 232 -9.20 -15.84 -9.12
N ARG A 233 -8.23 -16.33 -8.34
CA ARG A 233 -7.70 -15.64 -7.16
C ARG A 233 -6.44 -14.87 -7.51
N LEU A 234 -6.37 -13.63 -7.07
CA LEU A 234 -5.20 -12.77 -7.21
C LEU A 234 -4.71 -12.40 -5.82
N ILE A 235 -3.45 -12.74 -5.50
CA ILE A 235 -2.86 -12.51 -4.18
C ILE A 235 -1.68 -11.55 -4.33
N PHE A 236 -1.76 -10.39 -3.68
CA PHE A 236 -0.64 -9.47 -3.51
C PHE A 236 -0.10 -9.56 -2.09
N PHE A 237 1.22 -9.67 -1.96
CA PHE A 237 1.89 -9.60 -0.67
C PHE A 237 2.95 -8.49 -0.68
N VAL A 238 2.82 -7.51 0.20
CA VAL A 238 3.72 -6.35 0.30
C VAL A 238 4.69 -6.56 1.48
N LEU A 239 5.98 -6.61 1.18
CA LEU A 239 7.01 -6.62 2.22
C LEU A 239 7.22 -5.20 2.75
N GLY A 240 7.19 -5.03 4.08
CA GLY A 240 7.34 -3.72 4.74
C GLY A 240 6.02 -3.06 5.12
N GLY A 241 4.89 -3.73 4.88
CA GLY A 241 3.57 -3.34 5.35
C GLY A 241 2.63 -2.85 4.25
N ILE A 242 1.33 -2.74 4.57
CA ILE A 242 0.29 -2.24 3.65
C ILE A 242 -0.56 -1.17 4.31
N SER A 243 -0.90 -0.13 3.57
CA SER A 243 -1.76 0.96 4.04
C SER A 243 -3.26 0.60 3.92
N TYR A 244 -4.09 1.25 4.73
CA TYR A 244 -5.55 1.16 4.60
C TYR A 244 -6.07 1.57 3.23
N SER A 245 -5.40 2.52 2.56
CA SER A 245 -5.77 2.98 1.22
C SER A 245 -5.57 1.88 0.16
N GLU A 246 -4.49 1.10 0.27
CA GLU A 246 -4.18 -0.02 -0.61
C GLU A 246 -5.13 -1.20 -0.36
N MET A 247 -5.45 -1.46 0.91
CA MET A 247 -6.48 -2.43 1.29
C MET A 247 -7.83 -2.09 0.67
N ARG A 248 -8.24 -0.82 0.75
CA ARG A 248 -9.49 -0.32 0.14
C ARG A 248 -9.54 -0.59 -1.36
N CYS A 249 -8.45 -0.34 -2.08
CA CYS A 249 -8.39 -0.55 -3.53
C CYS A 249 -8.68 -1.99 -3.95
N ALA A 250 -8.25 -2.99 -3.17
CA ALA A 250 -8.57 -4.39 -3.45
C ALA A 250 -10.08 -4.65 -3.46
N TYR A 251 -10.81 -4.09 -2.48
CA TYR A 251 -12.27 -4.19 -2.41
C TYR A 251 -12.96 -3.40 -3.53
N GLU A 252 -12.48 -2.21 -3.84
CA GLU A 252 -13.02 -1.39 -4.94
C GLU A 252 -12.96 -2.14 -6.28
N VAL A 253 -11.79 -2.72 -6.60
CA VAL A 253 -11.61 -3.47 -7.85
C VAL A 253 -12.47 -4.75 -7.84
N MET A 254 -12.48 -5.49 -6.73
CA MET A 254 -13.31 -6.69 -6.59
C MET A 254 -14.81 -6.39 -6.81
N ALA A 255 -15.31 -5.28 -6.24
CA ALA A 255 -16.69 -4.86 -6.40
C ALA A 255 -16.99 -4.44 -7.85
N ALA A 256 -16.11 -3.67 -8.48
CA ALA A 256 -16.27 -3.24 -9.87
C ALA A 256 -16.38 -4.44 -10.83
N TYR A 257 -15.48 -5.42 -10.71
CA TYR A 257 -15.52 -6.65 -11.52
C TYR A 257 -16.73 -7.54 -11.20
N SER A 258 -17.20 -7.55 -9.94
CA SER A 258 -18.41 -8.32 -9.58
C SER A 258 -19.69 -7.73 -10.17
N GLN A 259 -19.79 -6.39 -10.28
CA GLN A 259 -20.94 -5.74 -10.90
C GLN A 259 -21.02 -5.99 -12.40
N VAL A 260 -19.88 -5.97 -13.11
CA VAL A 260 -19.82 -6.27 -14.56
C VAL A 260 -20.37 -7.68 -14.88
N VAL A 261 -20.15 -8.65 -14.00
CA VAL A 261 -20.67 -10.02 -14.17
C VAL A 261 -22.19 -10.09 -14.00
N SER A 262 -22.77 -9.20 -13.20
CA SER A 262 -24.19 -9.25 -12.82
C SER A 262 -25.11 -8.53 -13.82
N SER A 263 -24.58 -7.61 -14.63
CA SER A 263 -25.35 -6.78 -15.57
C SER A 263 -25.54 -7.35 -16.98
N GLY A 264 -25.10 -8.60 -17.24
CA GLY A 264 -25.44 -9.36 -18.45
C GLY A 264 -24.81 -8.86 -19.75
N GLY A 265 -23.73 -9.52 -20.21
CA GLY A 265 -23.25 -9.37 -21.59
C GLY A 265 -21.81 -9.80 -21.90
N GLY A 266 -20.98 -10.09 -20.90
CA GLY A 266 -19.61 -10.54 -21.13
C GLY A 266 -19.17 -11.60 -20.12
N ALA A 267 -18.27 -12.49 -20.55
CA ALA A 267 -17.58 -13.47 -19.71
C ALA A 267 -16.58 -12.78 -18.75
N GLY A 268 -17.07 -11.84 -17.92
CA GLY A 268 -16.28 -11.19 -16.89
C GLY A 268 -15.83 -12.24 -15.87
N LYS A 269 -14.52 -12.34 -15.64
CA LYS A 269 -13.99 -13.18 -14.56
C LYS A 269 -14.37 -12.52 -13.24
N GLN A 270 -15.11 -13.20 -12.37
CA GLN A 270 -15.26 -12.76 -10.98
C GLN A 270 -13.91 -12.95 -10.29
N TRP A 271 -13.21 -11.86 -9.97
CA TRP A 271 -11.91 -11.94 -9.30
C TRP A 271 -12.08 -12.00 -7.78
N ASP A 272 -11.30 -12.86 -7.13
CA ASP A 272 -11.16 -12.91 -5.67
C ASP A 272 -9.76 -12.38 -5.32
N ILE A 273 -9.71 -11.13 -4.89
CA ILE A 273 -8.48 -10.35 -4.70
C ILE A 273 -8.16 -10.31 -3.22
N LEU A 274 -6.98 -10.84 -2.88
CA LEU A 274 -6.44 -10.86 -1.53
C LEU A 274 -5.18 -10.00 -1.48
N VAL A 275 -5.14 -9.06 -0.54
CA VAL A 275 -3.94 -8.27 -0.26
C VAL A 275 -3.47 -8.57 1.15
N GLY A 276 -2.17 -8.78 1.30
CA GLY A 276 -1.53 -9.03 2.59
C GLY A 276 -0.17 -8.32 2.65
N ALA A 277 0.38 -8.25 3.86
CA ALA A 277 1.69 -7.68 4.09
C ALA A 277 2.28 -8.21 5.40
N THR A 278 3.50 -7.78 5.72
CA THR A 278 4.14 -8.07 7.01
C THR A 278 3.38 -7.48 8.19
N HIS A 279 2.79 -6.29 8.03
CA HIS A 279 2.00 -5.59 9.04
C HIS A 279 1.12 -4.50 8.41
N LEU A 280 0.25 -3.89 9.21
CA LEU A 280 -0.59 -2.77 8.77
C LEU A 280 0.15 -1.44 9.02
N LEU A 281 0.08 -0.55 8.04
CA LEU A 281 0.71 0.77 8.09
C LEU A 281 -0.31 1.88 8.34
N THR A 282 0.00 2.72 9.33
CA THR A 282 -0.38 4.14 9.39
C THR A 282 0.82 5.00 8.95
N PRO A 283 0.60 6.26 8.53
CA PRO A 283 1.70 7.16 8.16
C PRO A 283 2.80 7.28 9.24
N GLU A 284 2.40 7.33 10.51
CA GLU A 284 3.32 7.40 11.64
C GLU A 284 4.13 6.12 11.81
N THR A 285 3.49 4.95 11.70
CA THR A 285 4.21 3.67 11.79
C THR A 285 5.22 3.50 10.66
N PHE A 286 4.89 3.96 9.44
CA PHE A 286 5.84 3.94 8.33
C PHE A 286 7.08 4.81 8.59
N ILE A 287 6.88 6.01 9.15
CA ILE A 287 7.99 6.88 9.56
C ILE A 287 8.81 6.24 10.67
N SER A 288 8.16 5.63 11.67
CA SER A 288 8.85 4.94 12.76
C SER A 288 9.67 3.74 12.25
N ASP A 289 9.14 2.98 11.29
CA ASP A 289 9.87 1.88 10.65
C ASP A 289 11.08 2.38 9.86
N LEU A 290 10.97 3.52 9.17
CA LEU A 290 12.12 4.18 8.54
C LEU A 290 13.14 4.67 9.57
N GLU A 291 12.71 5.21 10.71
CA GLU A 291 13.60 5.65 11.78
C GLU A 291 14.41 4.49 12.35
N ARG A 292 13.80 3.30 12.48
CA ARG A 292 14.47 2.08 12.96
C ARG A 292 15.61 1.63 12.07
N LEU A 293 15.60 1.97 10.77
CA LEU A 293 16.70 1.65 9.85
C LEU A 293 18.01 2.39 10.20
N SER A 294 17.95 3.45 11.02
CA SER A 294 19.12 4.16 11.52
C SER A 294 19.89 3.36 12.58
N TYR A 295 19.29 2.32 13.15
CA TYR A 295 19.85 1.56 14.26
C TYR A 295 20.17 0.12 13.81
N PRO A 296 21.27 -0.48 14.33
CA PRO A 296 21.53 -1.90 14.13
C PRO A 296 20.33 -2.78 14.52
N PRO A 297 20.15 -3.95 13.86
CA PRO A 297 19.13 -4.91 14.26
C PRO A 297 19.27 -5.28 15.73
N GLY A 298 18.21 -5.09 16.52
CA GLY A 298 18.19 -5.41 17.95
C GLY A 298 18.61 -4.28 18.90
N SER A 299 19.08 -3.14 18.41
CA SER A 299 19.23 -1.94 19.24
C SER A 299 17.98 -1.08 19.17
N SER A 300 17.27 -0.95 20.28
CA SER A 300 16.19 0.02 20.43
C SER A 300 16.82 1.41 20.59
N GLY A 301 16.64 2.30 19.62
CA GLY A 301 16.83 3.74 19.87
C GLY A 301 15.99 4.12 21.10
N ASN A 302 16.60 4.75 22.09
CA ASN A 302 16.00 5.07 23.37
C ASN A 302 14.78 5.98 23.17
N ASN A 303 13.59 5.41 22.98
CA ASN A 303 12.36 6.17 22.81
C ASN A 303 11.74 6.41 24.20
N SER A 304 12.33 7.34 24.96
CA SER A 304 11.69 7.91 26.15
C SER A 304 10.59 8.86 25.71
N GLY A 305 9.42 8.31 25.35
CA GLY A 305 8.33 9.12 24.81
C GLY A 305 6.97 8.44 24.68
N GLY A 306 6.73 7.32 25.37
CA GLY A 306 5.42 6.68 25.36
C GLY A 306 5.27 5.70 26.51
N GLN A 307 4.71 6.17 27.63
CA GLN A 307 4.16 5.29 28.65
C GLN A 307 2.97 4.53 28.05
N GLY A 308 3.24 3.38 27.45
CA GLY A 308 2.25 2.33 27.26
C GLY A 308 2.01 1.66 28.62
N ASN A 309 0.80 1.78 29.13
CA ASN A 309 0.31 1.11 30.33
C ASN A 309 0.67 -0.39 30.29
N ALA A 310 1.65 -0.78 31.10
CA ALA A 310 1.90 -2.18 31.42
C ALA A 310 0.82 -2.63 32.41
N ILE A 311 0.01 -3.59 31.99
CA ILE A 311 -0.92 -4.34 32.85
C ILE A 311 -0.07 -5.05 33.92
N PRO A 312 -0.31 -4.85 35.23
CA PRO A 312 0.46 -5.55 36.24
C PRO A 312 0.08 -7.02 36.28
N GLN A 313 1.08 -7.88 36.03
CA GLN A 313 1.04 -9.31 36.32
C GLN A 313 0.74 -9.50 37.81
N SER A 314 -0.43 -10.05 38.12
CA SER A 314 -0.76 -10.50 39.47
C SER A 314 0.11 -11.70 39.83
N GLN A 315 0.89 -11.52 40.90
CA GLN A 315 1.65 -12.57 41.57
C GLN A 315 0.70 -13.67 42.04
N MET A 316 0.89 -14.89 41.54
CA MET A 316 0.41 -16.09 42.22
C MET A 316 1.29 -16.33 43.44
N ALA A 317 0.81 -15.90 44.61
CA ALA A 317 1.34 -16.32 45.90
C ALA A 317 0.74 -17.68 46.27
N GLY A 318 1.60 -18.68 46.45
CA GLY A 318 1.23 -20.00 46.93
C GLY A 318 1.13 -20.06 48.47
N GLY A 319 0.11 -20.78 48.93
CA GLY A 319 0.03 -21.46 50.25
C GLY A 319 -0.44 -20.62 51.44
N PRO A 320 -0.99 -21.25 52.50
CA PRO A 320 -0.71 -22.64 52.91
C PRO A 320 -1.93 -23.54 53.19
N VAL A 321 -1.56 -24.79 53.42
CA VAL A 321 -2.27 -26.00 53.85
C VAL A 321 -2.93 -25.84 55.23
N ASN A 322 -4.13 -26.42 55.41
CA ASN A 322 -4.53 -27.39 56.46
C ASN A 322 -5.95 -27.20 57.04
N VAL A 323 -6.57 -28.38 57.20
CA VAL A 323 -7.84 -28.79 57.85
C VAL A 323 -9.13 -28.49 57.09
#